data_AF-A0A7S2TKI5-F1
#
_entry.id   AF-A0A7S2TKI5-F1
#
_cell.length_a   1.000
_cell.length_b   1.000
_cell.length_c   1.000
_cell.angle_alpha   90.00
_cell.angle_beta   90.00
_cell.angle_gamma   90.00
#
_symmetry.space_group_name_H-M   'P 1'
#
loop_
_entity.id
_entity.type
_entity.pdbx_description
1 polymer ?
#
loop_
_entity_poly.entity_id
_entity_poly.type
_entity_poly.pdbx_seq_one_letter_code
_entity_poly.pdbx_strand_id
1 'polypeptide(L)'
;QPAEATEAGTRSPPPAPPLWAQNGIFSGIDGRTMAAAAAISSEEGRGRNESYFHKSGSDLVKWARGRGAWVHANVGVSNGCAGGGPGLRNFGEKINCGEILLRIPPSLFLTPAHPPHLIKLRWGGVNGDEKEIDGDEEARLSRLLGDLGGWERLALRLMAEECSVASSPWAPYLRCLPSTYPLPISWKAKHRQALKGTSIDVGAERAIIVSFFKSRILPLLKRKGVTSTQGG
;
A
#
# COMPACT_ATOMS: atom_id res chain seq x y z
N GLN A 1 -16.83 49.35 -62.67
CA GLN A 1 -15.85 48.46 -62.03
C GLN A 1 -16.20 48.36 -60.54
N PRO A 2 -16.74 47.24 -60.04
CA PRO A 2 -16.83 47.01 -58.61
C PRO A 2 -15.62 46.22 -58.11
N ALA A 3 -15.18 46.53 -56.89
CA ALA A 3 -14.02 45.94 -56.23
C ALA A 3 -14.40 44.62 -55.52
N GLU A 4 -13.59 43.58 -55.73
CA GLU A 4 -13.63 42.30 -55.01
C GLU A 4 -13.15 42.48 -53.58
N ALA A 5 -13.97 42.07 -52.61
CA ALA A 5 -13.61 41.99 -51.21
C ALA A 5 -13.15 40.56 -50.89
N THR A 6 -11.88 40.41 -50.52
CA THR A 6 -11.27 39.13 -50.14
C THR A 6 -11.56 38.83 -48.66
N GLU A 7 -12.40 37.84 -48.39
CA GLU A 7 -12.64 37.34 -47.02
C GLU A 7 -11.42 36.54 -46.52
N ALA A 8 -10.73 37.10 -45.52
CA ALA A 8 -9.67 36.41 -44.79
C ALA A 8 -10.29 35.44 -43.76
N GLY A 9 -10.36 34.16 -44.13
CA GLY A 9 -10.81 33.09 -43.23
C GLY A 9 -9.87 32.93 -42.03
N THR A 10 -10.39 33.25 -40.84
CA THR A 10 -9.73 33.03 -39.56
C THR A 10 -9.74 31.54 -39.22
N ARG A 11 -8.62 30.85 -39.44
CA ARG A 11 -8.41 29.48 -38.96
C ARG A 11 -8.23 29.51 -37.45
N SER A 12 -9.16 28.89 -36.70
CA SER A 12 -8.97 28.64 -35.28
C SER A 12 -7.74 27.75 -35.05
N PRO A 13 -6.89 28.06 -34.06
CA PRO A 13 -5.75 27.22 -33.74
C PRO A 13 -6.22 25.82 -33.30
N PRO A 14 -5.46 24.76 -33.61
CA PRO A 14 -5.79 23.42 -33.14
C PRO A 14 -5.84 23.38 -31.60
N PRO A 15 -6.76 22.59 -31.01
CA PRO A 15 -6.84 22.46 -29.55
C PRO A 15 -5.50 21.96 -29.00
N ALA A 16 -5.07 22.56 -27.89
CA ALA A 16 -3.85 22.14 -27.21
C ALA A 16 -3.93 20.63 -26.89
N PRO A 17 -2.85 19.86 -27.13
CA PRO A 17 -2.86 18.45 -26.81
C PRO A 17 -3.10 18.25 -25.30
N PRO A 18 -3.82 17.20 -24.89
CA PRO A 18 -4.12 16.96 -23.48
C PRO A 18 -2.83 16.81 -22.65
N LEU A 19 -2.86 17.21 -21.37
CA LEU A 19 -1.71 17.28 -20.46
C LEU A 19 -0.86 15.98 -20.39
N TRP A 20 -1.45 14.81 -20.66
CA TRP A 20 -0.72 13.54 -20.72
C TRP A 20 0.17 13.39 -21.97
N ALA A 21 -0.10 14.13 -23.04
CA ALA A 21 0.70 14.14 -24.28
C ALA A 21 1.80 15.23 -24.26
N GLN A 22 1.65 16.28 -23.46
CA GLN A 22 2.65 17.35 -23.32
C GLN A 22 3.80 16.96 -22.38
N ASN A 23 3.55 16.04 -21.45
CA ASN A 23 4.54 15.57 -20.50
C ASN A 23 5.24 14.30 -21.00
N GLY A 24 6.17 14.45 -21.95
CA GLY A 24 7.14 13.43 -22.37
C GLY A 24 8.14 13.00 -21.28
N ILE A 25 7.76 13.07 -20.00
CA ILE A 25 8.60 12.93 -18.80
C ILE A 25 8.41 11.53 -18.14
N PHE A 26 7.63 10.63 -18.74
CA PHE A 26 7.28 9.35 -18.11
C PHE A 26 8.24 8.16 -18.39
N SER A 27 9.45 8.41 -18.91
CA SER A 27 10.54 7.42 -18.92
C SER A 27 11.45 7.48 -17.67
N GLY A 28 11.26 8.46 -16.78
CA GLY A 28 12.22 8.82 -15.73
C GLY A 28 11.93 8.33 -14.30
N ILE A 29 11.05 7.36 -14.08
CA ILE A 29 11.07 6.63 -12.79
C ILE A 29 12.11 5.53 -12.95
N ASP A 30 13.36 5.85 -12.59
CA ASP A 30 14.46 4.91 -12.59
C ASP A 30 14.01 3.61 -11.91
N GLY A 31 14.16 2.49 -12.63
CA GLY A 31 13.80 1.16 -12.18
C GLY A 31 14.38 0.85 -10.79
N ARG A 32 15.46 1.54 -10.39
CA ARG A 32 16.07 1.48 -9.05
C ARG A 32 15.18 1.95 -7.90
N THR A 33 14.29 2.93 -8.08
CA THR A 33 13.41 3.41 -6.98
C THR A 33 12.27 2.43 -6.70
N MET A 34 11.70 1.86 -7.77
CA MET A 34 10.75 0.75 -7.64
C MET A 34 11.47 -0.53 -7.23
N ALA A 35 12.73 -0.74 -7.64
CA ALA A 35 13.55 -1.85 -7.19
C ALA A 35 14.00 -1.73 -5.73
N ALA A 36 14.08 -0.54 -5.12
CA ALA A 36 14.35 -0.41 -3.69
C ALA A 36 13.10 -0.73 -2.85
N ALA A 37 11.93 -0.23 -3.25
CA ALA A 37 10.65 -0.62 -2.66
C ALA A 37 10.33 -2.11 -2.91
N ALA A 38 10.71 -2.62 -4.08
CA ALA A 38 10.62 -4.03 -4.41
C ALA A 38 11.72 -4.86 -3.75
N ALA A 39 12.93 -4.34 -3.48
CA ALA A 39 14.03 -5.06 -2.81
C ALA A 39 13.71 -5.29 -1.34
N ILE A 40 13.15 -4.27 -0.67
CA ILE A 40 12.52 -4.42 0.66
C ILE A 40 11.42 -5.52 0.63
N SER A 41 10.80 -5.75 -0.53
CA SER A 41 9.76 -6.76 -0.74
C SER A 41 10.27 -8.07 -1.38
N SER A 42 11.50 -8.15 -1.90
CA SER A 42 11.94 -9.15 -2.89
C SER A 42 12.80 -10.26 -2.31
N GLU A 43 13.47 -10.05 -1.18
CA GLU A 43 14.27 -11.13 -0.57
C GLU A 43 13.38 -12.18 0.12
N GLU A 44 12.16 -11.82 0.56
CA GLU A 44 11.15 -12.78 1.05
C GLU A 44 9.92 -12.95 0.12
N GLY A 45 9.67 -12.02 -0.82
CA GLY A 45 8.44 -12.00 -1.61
C GLY A 45 8.40 -12.91 -2.84
N ARG A 46 9.53 -13.49 -3.26
CA ARG A 46 9.63 -14.25 -4.53
C ARG A 46 9.06 -15.67 -4.50
N GLY A 47 8.40 -16.08 -3.41
CA GLY A 47 7.90 -17.45 -3.25
C GLY A 47 6.58 -17.61 -2.49
N ARG A 48 5.75 -16.57 -2.35
CA ARG A 48 4.40 -16.73 -1.76
C ARG A 48 3.47 -17.44 -2.75
N ASN A 49 3.70 -18.74 -2.96
CA ASN A 49 2.81 -19.64 -3.69
C ASN A 49 1.42 -19.64 -3.03
N GLU A 50 0.34 -19.83 -3.80
CA GLU A 50 -1.05 -19.94 -3.31
C GLU A 50 -1.20 -20.93 -2.13
N SER A 51 -0.33 -21.95 -2.07
CA SER A 51 -0.26 -22.91 -0.95
C SER A 51 0.03 -22.28 0.42
N TYR A 52 0.70 -21.11 0.50
CA TYR A 52 0.97 -20.42 1.77
C TYR A 52 -0.30 -19.86 2.42
N PHE A 53 -1.32 -19.53 1.62
CA PHE A 53 -2.54 -18.94 2.16
C PHE A 53 -3.33 -19.90 3.05
N HIS A 54 -3.31 -21.21 2.75
CA HIS A 54 -4.04 -22.20 3.54
C HIS A 54 -3.54 -22.31 4.99
N LYS A 55 -2.21 -22.29 5.21
CA LYS A 55 -1.64 -22.25 6.57
C LYS A 55 -1.90 -20.90 7.24
N SER A 56 -1.79 -19.82 6.48
CA SER A 56 -1.96 -18.45 7.01
C SER A 56 -3.37 -18.18 7.55
N GLY A 57 -4.42 -18.70 6.90
CA GLY A 57 -5.82 -18.45 7.29
C GLY A 57 -6.19 -19.07 8.64
N SER A 58 -5.76 -20.31 8.91
CA SER A 58 -5.98 -20.95 10.22
C SER A 58 -5.16 -20.27 11.32
N ASP A 59 -3.93 -19.85 11.01
CA ASP A 59 -3.07 -19.15 11.95
C ASP A 59 -3.64 -17.78 12.32
N LEU A 60 -4.23 -17.06 11.35
CA LEU A 60 -4.93 -15.79 11.58
C LEU A 60 -6.10 -15.95 12.54
N VAL A 61 -6.97 -16.94 12.30
CA VAL A 61 -8.14 -17.19 13.17
C VAL A 61 -7.69 -17.58 14.59
N LYS A 62 -6.67 -18.44 14.69
CA LYS A 62 -6.10 -18.85 15.99
C LYS A 62 -5.49 -17.66 16.73
N TRP A 63 -4.71 -16.82 16.05
CA TRP A 63 -4.12 -15.60 16.61
C TRP A 63 -5.19 -14.62 17.09
N ALA A 64 -6.22 -14.37 16.27
CA ALA A 64 -7.30 -13.46 16.60
C ALA A 64 -8.07 -13.95 17.85
N ARG A 65 -8.42 -15.25 17.89
CA ARG A 65 -9.09 -15.87 19.05
C ARG A 65 -8.25 -15.76 20.33
N GLY A 66 -6.93 -16.00 20.22
CA GLY A 66 -5.99 -15.82 21.34
C GLY A 66 -5.92 -14.38 21.87
N ARG A 67 -6.47 -13.41 21.15
CA ARG A 67 -6.54 -11.99 21.53
C ARG A 67 -7.97 -11.49 21.78
N GLY A 68 -8.90 -12.40 22.03
CA GLY A 68 -10.28 -12.06 22.39
C GLY A 68 -11.21 -11.82 21.21
N ALA A 69 -10.79 -12.09 19.97
CA ALA A 69 -11.74 -12.18 18.87
C ALA A 69 -12.64 -13.41 19.05
N TRP A 70 -13.90 -13.26 18.67
CA TRP A 70 -14.83 -14.35 18.55
C TRP A 70 -15.15 -14.59 17.07
N VAL A 71 -15.08 -15.85 16.65
CA VAL A 71 -15.34 -16.29 15.26
C VAL A 71 -16.30 -17.47 15.34
N HIS A 72 -17.44 -17.36 14.66
CA HIS A 72 -18.49 -18.37 14.63
C HIS A 72 -17.93 -19.77 14.32
N ALA A 73 -18.42 -20.81 14.98
CA ALA A 73 -17.85 -22.17 14.91
C ALA A 73 -17.86 -22.74 13.48
N ASN A 74 -18.90 -22.42 12.70
CA ASN A 74 -19.04 -22.88 11.32
C ASN A 74 -18.32 -21.98 10.30
N VAL A 75 -17.66 -20.89 10.72
CA VAL A 75 -16.96 -19.96 9.81
C VAL A 75 -15.46 -20.19 9.90
N GLY A 76 -14.82 -20.29 8.74
CA GLY A 76 -13.37 -20.34 8.62
C GLY A 76 -12.87 -19.52 7.43
N VAL A 77 -11.55 -19.42 7.29
CA VAL A 77 -10.90 -18.80 6.13
C VAL A 77 -10.65 -19.89 5.07
N SER A 78 -11.03 -19.60 3.83
CA SER A 78 -10.84 -20.49 2.68
C SER A 78 -10.31 -19.70 1.49
N ASN A 79 -9.55 -20.36 0.62
CA ASN A 79 -9.21 -19.83 -0.69
C ASN A 79 -10.30 -20.16 -1.71
N GLY A 80 -10.34 -19.43 -2.82
CA GLY A 80 -11.31 -19.68 -3.89
C GLY A 80 -12.75 -19.34 -3.50
N CYS A 81 -12.95 -18.40 -2.58
CA CYS A 81 -14.27 -17.82 -2.34
C CYS A 81 -14.77 -17.10 -3.61
N ALA A 82 -16.09 -16.84 -3.67
CA ALA A 82 -16.70 -16.13 -4.79
C ALA A 82 -15.99 -14.78 -5.03
N GLY A 83 -15.25 -14.67 -6.14
CA GLY A 83 -14.39 -13.53 -6.44
C GLY A 83 -12.89 -13.84 -6.59
N GLY A 84 -12.46 -15.09 -6.36
CA GLY A 84 -11.11 -15.54 -6.75
C GLY A 84 -10.00 -15.16 -5.76
N GLY A 85 -10.21 -15.41 -4.47
CA GLY A 85 -9.22 -15.14 -3.44
C GLY A 85 -9.57 -15.74 -2.07
N PRO A 86 -8.78 -15.42 -1.03
CA PRO A 86 -9.11 -15.78 0.35
C PRO A 86 -10.37 -15.07 0.82
N GLY A 87 -11.20 -15.76 1.58
CA GLY A 87 -12.42 -15.21 2.15
C GLY A 87 -12.98 -16.06 3.27
N LEU A 88 -14.10 -15.63 3.84
CA LEU A 88 -14.80 -16.39 4.85
C LEU A 88 -15.77 -17.36 4.19
N ARG A 89 -15.76 -18.60 4.66
CA ARG A 89 -16.64 -19.67 4.17
C ARG A 89 -17.34 -20.35 5.33
N ASN A 90 -18.60 -20.72 5.09
CA ASN A 90 -19.33 -21.63 5.97
C ASN A 90 -18.89 -23.07 5.69
N PHE A 91 -18.42 -23.77 6.72
CA PHE A 91 -17.96 -25.17 6.68
C PHE A 91 -18.88 -26.12 7.43
N GLY A 92 -19.87 -25.61 8.16
CA GLY A 92 -20.72 -26.41 9.01
C GLY A 92 -22.19 -26.27 8.63
N GLU A 93 -23.03 -26.27 9.65
CA GLU A 93 -24.47 -26.14 9.50
C GLU A 93 -24.87 -24.77 8.94
N LYS A 94 -26.14 -24.68 8.52
CA LYS A 94 -26.74 -23.45 8.02
C LYS A 94 -26.61 -22.35 9.09
N ILE A 95 -26.03 -21.23 8.69
CA ILE A 95 -26.00 -19.99 9.48
C ILE A 95 -27.24 -19.18 9.10
N ASN A 96 -28.02 -18.75 10.08
CA ASN A 96 -29.24 -17.98 9.84
C ASN A 96 -28.94 -16.48 9.63
N CYS A 97 -29.87 -15.81 8.94
CA CYS A 97 -29.80 -14.35 8.79
C CYS A 97 -29.88 -13.67 10.17
N GLY A 98 -29.00 -12.69 10.40
CA GLY A 98 -28.91 -11.96 11.67
C GLY A 98 -27.97 -12.59 12.70
N GLU A 99 -27.47 -13.80 12.46
CA GLU A 99 -26.43 -14.37 13.31
C GLU A 99 -25.11 -13.62 13.16
N ILE A 100 -24.43 -13.41 14.28
CA ILE A 100 -23.13 -12.74 14.30
C ILE A 100 -22.08 -13.74 13.86
N LEU A 101 -21.30 -13.39 12.83
CA LEU A 101 -20.23 -14.25 12.32
C LEU A 101 -18.89 -14.01 13.02
N LEU A 102 -18.65 -12.77 13.42
CA LEU A 102 -17.39 -12.28 13.95
C LEU A 102 -17.63 -11.19 14.99
N ARG A 103 -16.82 -11.17 16.04
CA ARG A 103 -16.64 -10.00 16.92
C ARG A 103 -15.15 -9.76 17.08
N ILE A 104 -14.68 -8.58 16.68
CA ILE A 104 -13.26 -8.22 16.72
C ILE A 104 -13.07 -7.13 17.78
N PRO A 105 -12.30 -7.38 18.85
CA PRO A 105 -12.03 -6.36 19.86
C PRO A 105 -11.21 -5.20 19.26
N PRO A 106 -11.38 -3.97 19.78
CA PRO A 106 -10.65 -2.81 19.29
C PRO A 106 -9.11 -2.97 19.28
N SER A 107 -8.57 -3.76 20.21
CA SER A 107 -7.14 -4.06 20.33
C SER A 107 -6.54 -4.82 19.15
N LEU A 108 -7.36 -5.42 18.28
CA LEU A 108 -6.89 -6.09 17.07
C LEU A 108 -6.80 -5.18 15.84
N PHE A 109 -7.39 -3.97 15.89
CA PHE A 109 -7.26 -3.05 14.77
C PHE A 109 -5.89 -2.40 14.74
N LEU A 110 -5.26 -2.44 13.57
CA LEU A 110 -4.11 -1.60 13.28
C LEU A 110 -4.64 -0.21 12.93
N THR A 111 -4.59 0.72 13.88
CA THR A 111 -5.14 2.07 13.70
C THR A 111 -4.04 3.11 13.52
N PRO A 112 -4.33 4.27 12.87
CA PRO A 112 -3.40 5.39 12.82
C PRO A 112 -3.18 6.08 14.18
N ALA A 113 -4.07 5.84 15.14
CA ALA A 113 -4.13 6.54 16.43
C ALA A 113 -3.25 5.89 17.52
N HIS A 114 -2.86 4.63 17.34
CA HIS A 114 -1.94 4.01 18.29
C HIS A 114 -0.62 4.79 18.26
N PRO A 115 -0.18 5.33 19.41
CA PRO A 115 1.03 6.13 19.46
C PRO A 115 2.16 5.30 18.88
N PRO A 116 3.09 5.96 18.18
CA PRO A 116 4.21 5.30 17.56
C PRO A 116 5.12 4.74 18.66
N HIS A 117 4.82 3.52 19.13
CA HIS A 117 5.91 2.55 19.32
C HIS A 117 6.70 2.38 18.01
N LEU A 118 6.28 2.98 16.87
CA LEU A 118 7.10 3.27 15.69
C LEU A 118 8.42 3.99 16.02
N ILE A 119 8.51 4.76 17.11
CA ILE A 119 9.77 5.38 17.53
C ILE A 119 10.69 4.32 18.16
N LYS A 120 10.11 3.34 18.88
CA LYS A 120 10.82 2.13 19.32
C LYS A 120 10.77 0.99 18.32
N LEU A 121 10.27 1.19 17.10
CA LEU A 121 10.41 0.14 16.11
C LEU A 121 11.91 -0.05 15.98
N ARG A 122 12.32 -1.28 16.24
CA ARG A 122 13.62 -1.81 15.91
C ARG A 122 13.76 -1.77 14.39
N TRP A 123 13.84 -0.57 13.81
CA TRP A 123 14.58 -0.33 12.59
C TRP A 123 16.03 -0.42 13.02
N GLY A 124 16.44 -1.63 13.41
CA GLY A 124 17.82 -1.90 13.76
C GLY A 124 18.67 -1.36 12.62
N GLY A 125 19.80 -0.72 12.97
CA GLY A 125 20.86 -0.68 11.97
C GLY A 125 21.04 -2.08 11.41
N VAL A 126 21.55 -2.20 10.18
CA VAL A 126 21.79 -3.50 9.52
C VAL A 126 22.53 -4.52 10.43
N ASN A 127 23.19 -4.04 11.49
CA ASN A 127 23.94 -4.82 12.47
C ASN A 127 23.22 -5.10 13.82
N GLY A 128 21.95 -4.72 14.00
CA GLY A 128 21.20 -5.03 15.23
C GLY A 128 21.55 -4.18 16.46
N ASP A 129 22.43 -3.19 16.33
CA ASP A 129 22.76 -2.26 17.43
C ASP A 129 21.55 -1.38 17.76
N GLU A 130 20.96 -1.60 18.94
CA GLU A 130 19.92 -0.73 19.50
C GLU A 130 20.57 0.59 19.91
N LYS A 131 20.48 1.60 19.03
CA LYS A 131 20.75 2.98 19.43
C LYS A 131 19.47 3.61 19.93
N GLU A 132 19.49 4.03 21.19
CA GLU A 132 18.46 4.89 21.75
C GLU A 132 18.33 6.14 20.88
N ILE A 133 17.09 6.46 20.52
CA ILE A 133 16.80 7.66 19.74
C ILE A 133 16.91 8.84 20.71
N ASP A 134 17.78 9.79 20.37
CA ASP A 134 17.85 11.08 21.06
C ASP A 134 16.45 11.73 21.10
N GLY A 135 16.09 12.31 22.24
CA GLY A 135 14.82 13.01 22.44
C GLY A 135 14.53 14.08 21.39
N ASP A 136 15.55 14.72 20.82
CA ASP A 136 15.37 15.70 19.74
C ASP A 136 14.85 15.05 18.44
N GLU A 137 15.32 13.84 18.11
CA GLU A 137 14.87 13.10 16.93
C GLU A 137 13.46 12.53 17.17
N GLU A 138 13.14 12.08 18.38
CA GLU A 138 11.78 11.67 18.78
C GLU A 138 10.78 12.82 18.65
N ALA A 139 11.12 14.00 19.16
CA ALA A 139 10.27 15.20 19.05
C ALA A 139 10.06 15.60 17.58
N ARG A 140 11.11 15.51 16.77
CA ARG A 140 11.03 15.78 15.32
C ARG A 140 10.16 14.77 14.58
N LEU A 141 10.34 13.47 14.83
CA LEU A 141 9.52 12.42 14.21
C LEU A 141 8.06 12.58 14.60
N SER A 142 7.79 12.92 15.86
CA SER A 142 6.44 13.20 16.34
C SER A 142 5.78 14.36 15.59
N ARG A 143 6.51 15.45 15.33
CA ARG A 143 6.01 16.56 14.48
C ARG A 143 5.73 16.10 13.06
N LEU A 144 6.67 15.41 12.43
CA LEU A 144 6.52 14.90 11.06
C LEU A 144 5.34 13.95 10.92
N LEU A 145 5.11 13.06 11.89
CA LEU A 145 3.95 12.16 11.93
C LEU A 145 2.64 12.91 12.25
N GLY A 146 2.71 14.01 13.00
CA GLY A 146 1.60 14.90 13.26
C GLY A 146 1.05 15.55 11.98
N ASP A 147 1.95 15.93 11.07
CA ASP A 147 1.63 16.57 9.78
C ASP A 147 1.06 15.62 8.72
N LEU A 148 0.99 14.32 9.02
CA LEU A 148 0.44 13.30 8.13
C LEU A 148 -1.07 13.13 8.34
N GLY A 149 -1.78 12.86 7.25
CA GLY A 149 -3.17 12.40 7.27
C GLY A 149 -3.32 11.02 7.92
N GLY A 150 -4.55 10.66 8.29
CA GLY A 150 -4.84 9.38 8.93
C GLY A 150 -4.44 8.16 8.09
N TRP A 151 -4.70 8.19 6.78
CA TRP A 151 -4.33 7.09 5.88
C TRP A 151 -2.81 6.97 5.71
N GLU A 152 -2.08 8.08 5.76
CA GLU A 152 -0.63 8.18 5.57
C GLU A 152 0.10 7.57 6.76
N ARG A 153 -0.37 7.92 7.95
CA ARG A 153 0.08 7.29 9.20
C ARG A 153 -0.19 5.79 9.20
N LEU A 154 -1.35 5.36 8.71
CA LEU A 154 -1.66 3.93 8.60
C LEU A 154 -0.76 3.21 7.60
N ALA A 155 -0.51 3.81 6.42
CA ALA A 155 0.39 3.25 5.43
C ALA A 155 1.82 3.11 5.96
N LEU A 156 2.34 4.15 6.63
CA LEU A 156 3.61 4.08 7.33
C LEU A 156 3.65 2.98 8.38
N ARG A 157 2.59 2.88 9.20
CA ARG A 157 2.49 1.84 10.21
C ARG A 157 2.54 0.44 9.59
N LEU A 158 1.76 0.20 8.54
CA LEU A 158 1.73 -1.07 7.81
C LEU A 158 3.11 -1.42 7.25
N MET A 159 3.78 -0.48 6.57
CA MET A 159 5.13 -0.70 6.04
C MET A 159 6.12 -1.06 7.15
N ALA A 160 6.04 -0.36 8.27
CA ALA A 160 6.95 -0.55 9.38
C ALA A 160 6.74 -1.90 10.09
N GLU A 161 5.48 -2.34 10.23
CA GLU A 161 5.14 -3.66 10.76
C GLU A 161 5.55 -4.78 9.79
N GLU A 162 5.41 -4.58 8.46
CA GLU A 162 5.86 -5.55 7.45
C GLU A 162 7.39 -5.70 7.49
N CYS A 163 8.15 -4.61 7.61
CA CYS A 163 9.61 -4.67 7.79
C CYS A 163 10.04 -5.42 9.06
N SER A 164 9.15 -5.53 10.05
CA SER A 164 9.39 -6.22 11.32
C SER A 164 8.50 -7.45 11.49
N VAL A 165 8.12 -8.11 10.39
CA VAL A 165 7.12 -9.19 10.41
C VAL A 165 7.48 -10.35 11.35
N ALA A 166 8.76 -10.59 11.64
CA ALA A 166 9.17 -11.63 12.59
C ALA A 166 8.78 -11.32 14.04
N SER A 167 8.81 -10.04 14.43
CA SER A 167 8.53 -9.56 15.79
C SER A 167 7.20 -8.82 15.92
N SER A 168 6.54 -8.52 14.80
CA SER A 168 5.28 -7.81 14.77
C SER A 168 4.18 -8.60 15.49
N PRO A 169 3.46 -7.99 16.45
CA PRO A 169 2.30 -8.62 17.04
C PRO A 169 1.16 -8.79 16.02
N TRP A 170 1.22 -8.14 14.86
CA TRP A 170 0.29 -8.30 13.73
C TRP A 170 0.81 -9.23 12.64
N ALA A 171 1.93 -9.92 12.84
CA ALA A 171 2.52 -10.80 11.82
C ALA A 171 1.52 -11.81 11.21
N PRO A 172 0.64 -12.50 11.97
CA PRO A 172 -0.33 -13.41 11.37
C PRO A 172 -1.32 -12.71 10.43
N TYR A 173 -1.70 -11.47 10.74
CA TYR A 173 -2.53 -10.64 9.87
C TYR A 173 -1.78 -10.22 8.60
N LEU A 174 -0.55 -9.71 8.75
CA LEU A 174 0.27 -9.23 7.62
C LEU A 174 0.60 -10.34 6.63
N ARG A 175 0.89 -11.55 7.12
CA ARG A 175 1.13 -12.73 6.26
C ARG A 175 -0.08 -13.14 5.44
N CYS A 176 -1.28 -12.76 5.87
CA CYS A 176 -2.53 -13.01 5.13
C CYS A 176 -2.87 -11.90 4.14
N LEU A 177 -2.14 -10.79 4.12
CA LEU A 177 -2.40 -9.72 3.16
C LEU A 177 -1.98 -10.18 1.75
N PRO A 178 -2.77 -9.84 0.71
CA PRO A 178 -2.36 -9.96 -0.66
C PRO A 178 -1.02 -9.26 -0.90
N SER A 179 -0.09 -9.93 -1.57
CA SER A 179 1.18 -9.34 -2.00
C SER A 179 1.00 -8.31 -3.11
N THR A 180 -0.11 -8.39 -3.83
CA THR A 180 -0.49 -7.46 -4.90
C THR A 180 -1.98 -7.20 -4.86
N TYR A 181 -2.38 -6.02 -5.31
CA TYR A 181 -3.77 -5.66 -5.52
C TYR A 181 -3.98 -5.29 -7.00
N PRO A 182 -5.05 -5.79 -7.65
CA PRO A 182 -5.34 -5.49 -9.05
C PRO A 182 -5.99 -4.11 -9.19
N LEU A 183 -5.39 -3.08 -8.59
CA LEU A 183 -5.85 -1.70 -8.68
C LEU A 183 -5.49 -1.09 -10.05
N PRO A 184 -6.26 -0.13 -10.58
CA PRO A 184 -5.96 0.51 -11.86
C PRO A 184 -4.51 1.01 -12.00
N ILE A 185 -3.93 1.51 -10.91
CA ILE A 185 -2.54 1.97 -10.84
C ILE A 185 -1.51 0.87 -11.14
N SER A 186 -1.83 -0.41 -10.84
CA SER A 186 -0.97 -1.57 -11.11
C SER A 186 -1.23 -2.22 -12.47
N TRP A 187 -2.29 -1.83 -13.18
CA TRP A 187 -2.62 -2.40 -14.49
C TRP A 187 -1.56 -2.09 -15.55
N LYS A 188 -1.48 -2.89 -16.60
CA LYS A 188 -0.66 -2.56 -17.78
C LYS A 188 -1.26 -1.34 -18.51
N ALA A 189 -0.42 -0.56 -19.20
CA ALA A 189 -0.85 0.64 -19.93
C ALA A 189 -2.03 0.37 -20.89
N LYS A 190 -2.01 -0.77 -21.59
CA LYS A 190 -3.09 -1.22 -22.48
C LYS A 190 -4.45 -1.32 -21.77
N HIS A 191 -4.49 -1.82 -20.53
CA HIS A 191 -5.75 -1.93 -19.78
C HIS A 191 -6.20 -0.58 -19.23
N ARG A 192 -5.26 0.29 -18.83
CA ARG A 192 -5.59 1.66 -18.42
C ARG A 192 -6.18 2.49 -19.55
N GLN A 193 -5.81 2.22 -20.80
CA GLN A 193 -6.38 2.90 -21.96
C GLN A 193 -7.90 2.70 -22.07
N ALA A 194 -8.43 1.57 -21.57
CA ALA A 194 -9.86 1.32 -21.53
C ALA A 194 -10.62 2.25 -20.56
N LEU A 195 -9.92 2.90 -19.63
CA LEU A 195 -10.50 3.89 -18.70
C LEU A 195 -10.53 5.31 -19.30
N LYS A 196 -10.00 5.51 -20.51
CA LYS A 196 -10.00 6.82 -21.16
C LYS A 196 -11.45 7.29 -21.39
N GLY A 197 -11.77 8.49 -20.92
CA GLY A 197 -13.12 9.06 -21.01
C GLY A 197 -14.02 8.71 -19.82
N THR A 198 -13.55 7.89 -18.89
CA THR A 198 -14.17 7.75 -17.57
C THR A 198 -13.70 8.88 -16.64
N SER A 199 -14.33 9.02 -15.48
CA SER A 199 -13.89 9.95 -14.44
C SER A 199 -12.60 9.51 -13.72
N ILE A 200 -12.07 8.32 -14.02
CA ILE A 200 -10.90 7.75 -13.36
C ILE A 200 -9.63 8.16 -14.13
N ASP A 201 -8.86 9.10 -13.57
CA ASP A 201 -7.53 9.46 -14.08
C ASP A 201 -6.43 8.76 -13.28
N VAL A 202 -6.12 7.54 -13.69
CA VAL A 202 -5.06 6.72 -13.08
C VAL A 202 -3.67 7.38 -13.20
N GLY A 203 -3.46 8.22 -14.21
CA GLY A 203 -2.18 8.90 -14.43
C GLY A 203 -1.93 9.96 -13.36
N ALA A 204 -2.92 10.82 -13.13
CA ALA A 204 -2.87 11.85 -12.09
C ALA A 204 -2.76 11.22 -10.69
N GLU A 205 -3.58 10.22 -10.36
CA GLU A 205 -3.55 9.53 -9.07
C GLU A 205 -2.19 8.91 -8.77
N ARG A 206 -1.59 8.23 -9.77
CA ARG A 206 -0.24 7.66 -9.62
C ARG A 206 0.81 8.73 -9.36
N ALA A 207 0.75 9.85 -10.09
CA ALA A 207 1.69 10.95 -9.91
C ALA A 207 1.58 11.55 -8.49
N ILE A 208 0.36 11.70 -7.96
CA ILE A 208 0.10 12.17 -6.60
C ILE A 208 0.71 11.20 -5.58
N ILE A 209 0.43 9.90 -5.68
CA ILE A 209 0.96 8.88 -4.75
C ILE A 209 2.49 8.85 -4.77
N VAL A 210 3.10 8.86 -5.96
CA VAL A 210 4.57 8.84 -6.11
C VAL A 210 5.19 10.13 -5.56
N SER A 211 4.60 11.30 -5.88
CA SER A 211 5.06 12.59 -5.37
C SER A 211 4.99 12.64 -3.85
N PHE A 212 3.86 12.21 -3.28
CA PHE A 212 3.65 12.10 -1.85
C PHE A 212 4.68 11.19 -1.19
N PHE A 213 4.86 9.97 -1.72
CA PHE A 213 5.83 9.02 -1.18
C PHE A 213 7.25 9.60 -1.21
N LYS A 214 7.66 10.19 -2.33
CA LYS A 214 9.00 10.78 -2.48
C LYS A 214 9.25 11.99 -1.58
N SER A 215 8.25 12.85 -1.40
CA SER A 215 8.38 14.10 -0.65
C SER A 215 8.22 13.93 0.86
N ARG A 216 7.35 13.00 1.30
CA ARG A 216 7.01 12.86 2.73
C ARG A 216 7.54 11.56 3.36
N ILE A 217 7.48 10.44 2.64
CA ILE A 217 7.77 9.12 3.21
C ILE A 217 9.24 8.74 3.04
N LEU A 218 9.77 8.85 1.83
CA LEU A 218 11.12 8.43 1.48
C LEU A 218 12.22 9.16 2.30
N PRO A 219 12.10 10.47 2.63
CA PRO A 219 13.09 11.13 3.48
C PRO A 219 13.17 10.53 4.88
N LEU A 220 12.05 10.01 5.41
CA LEU A 220 12.02 9.30 6.69
C LEU A 220 12.78 7.97 6.61
N LEU A 221 12.72 7.29 5.45
CA LEU A 221 13.40 6.01 5.23
C LEU A 221 14.90 6.15 4.96
N LYS A 222 15.31 7.08 4.09
CA LYS A 222 16.72 7.24 3.66
C LYS A 222 17.67 7.61 4.80
N ARG A 223 17.20 8.43 5.75
CA ARG A 223 18.03 9.01 6.81
C ARG A 223 18.61 7.98 7.78
N LYS A 224 18.03 6.78 7.83
CA LYS A 224 18.47 5.67 8.68
C LYS A 224 19.47 4.71 8.02
N GLY A 225 19.97 5.02 6.82
CA GLY A 225 20.93 4.16 6.11
C GLY A 225 20.33 2.92 5.44
N VAL A 226 18.99 2.77 5.47
CA VAL A 226 18.26 1.61 4.89
C VAL A 226 18.48 1.49 3.37
N THR A 227 18.86 2.57 2.69
CA THR A 227 19.09 2.56 1.24
C THR A 227 20.56 2.55 0.83
N SER A 228 21.48 2.19 1.73
CA SER A 228 22.87 1.93 1.31
C SER A 228 22.97 0.56 0.64
N THR A 229 22.32 0.40 -0.53
CA THR A 229 22.82 -0.54 -1.53
C THR A 229 24.19 -0.03 -1.98
N GLN A 230 25.24 -0.44 -1.29
CA GLN A 230 26.57 -0.47 -1.89
C GLN A 230 26.46 -1.44 -3.08
N GLY A 231 26.30 -0.89 -4.28
CA GLY A 231 26.55 -1.63 -5.50
C GLY A 231 28.06 -1.89 -5.58
N GLY A 232 28.46 -3.09 -5.19
CA GLY A 232 29.64 -3.77 -5.74
C GLY A 232 29.26 -4.48 -7.03
#